data_AF-B4FDX8-F1
#
_entry.id   AF-B4FDX8-F1
#
_cell.length_a   1.000
_cell.length_b   1.000
_cell.length_c   1.000
_cell.angle_alpha   90.00
_cell.angle_beta   90.00
_cell.angle_gamma   90.00
#
_symmetry.space_group_name_H-M   'P 1'
#
loop_
_entity.id
_entity.type
_entity.pdbx_description
1 polymer ?
#
loop_
_entity_poly.entity_id
_entity_poly.type
_entity_poly.pdbx_seq_one_letter_code
_entity_poly.pdbx_strand_id
1 'polypeptide(L)'
;MTEPSSSYSLPSKKRQRSPDDNEHSLDRGRICLSLDDNLTFNDTMIALQLMRTQFPKLDKVLAQPFILQSQLYSSVKDRTQVDRDLESFKKDKVLRIFKLSSGQDDHAIMFMDDYLKQVSFAIKRSGGKDQDGSEVFEWFERYVVPSKLDVSITQLELCSLLSQGGDVTDKHITLLMNAGLLTRQLIDPNIYWFSIPRIGPILKGLSQE
;
A
#
# COMPACT_ATOMS: atom_id res chain seq x y z
N MET A 1 63.78 -44.33 47.48
CA MET A 1 64.53 -45.10 46.47
C MET A 1 63.58 -45.43 45.33
N THR A 2 63.84 -45.16 44.05
CA THR A 2 64.80 -44.21 43.43
C THR A 2 64.26 -43.88 42.02
N GLU A 3 64.42 -42.63 41.58
CA GLU A 3 64.23 -42.13 40.19
C GLU A 3 65.33 -42.67 39.23
N PRO A 4 65.38 -42.32 37.91
CA PRO A 4 64.46 -41.55 37.05
C PRO A 4 63.91 -42.49 35.91
N SER A 5 63.52 -42.14 34.67
CA SER A 5 63.65 -40.91 33.84
C SER A 5 62.66 -40.89 32.65
N SER A 6 62.17 -39.71 32.25
CA SER A 6 62.39 -39.13 30.90
C SER A 6 61.71 -37.75 30.76
N SER A 7 62.41 -36.79 30.12
CA SER A 7 61.88 -35.49 29.65
C SER A 7 60.97 -35.66 28.41
N TYR A 8 60.21 -34.67 27.90
CA TYR A 8 60.33 -33.19 27.89
C TYR A 8 58.93 -32.53 28.14
N SER A 9 58.65 -31.21 28.10
CA SER A 9 59.32 -30.04 27.50
C SER A 9 58.97 -28.70 28.20
N LEU A 10 59.20 -27.55 27.56
CA LEU A 10 59.19 -26.19 28.14
C LEU A 10 57.94 -25.32 27.79
N PRO A 11 57.64 -24.25 28.57
CA PRO A 11 56.36 -23.52 28.51
C PRO A 11 56.37 -22.14 27.81
N SER A 12 55.20 -21.71 27.32
CA SER A 12 55.02 -20.44 26.57
C SER A 12 54.41 -19.29 27.38
N LYS A 13 55.30 -18.48 27.97
CA LYS A 13 55.21 -17.02 28.27
C LYS A 13 53.81 -16.35 28.31
N LYS A 14 53.29 -16.22 29.54
CA LYS A 14 52.54 -15.09 30.14
C LYS A 14 52.38 -13.82 29.26
N ARG A 15 51.13 -13.44 28.96
CA ARG A 15 50.74 -12.03 28.74
C ARG A 15 49.45 -11.72 29.52
N GLN A 16 49.61 -10.86 30.52
CA GLN A 16 48.55 -10.37 31.41
C GLN A 16 48.19 -8.96 30.97
N ARG A 17 46.90 -8.61 30.92
CA ARG A 17 46.43 -7.24 30.67
C ARG A 17 45.29 -6.92 31.61
N SER A 18 45.42 -5.81 32.33
CA SER A 18 44.40 -5.26 33.24
C SER A 18 43.17 -4.80 32.44
N PRO A 19 41.98 -4.71 33.08
CA PRO A 19 40.86 -3.96 32.51
C PRO A 19 41.18 -2.46 32.52
N ASP A 20 40.63 -1.73 31.56
CA ASP A 20 40.41 -0.28 31.65
C ASP A 20 39.29 0.10 30.68
N ASP A 21 38.56 1.15 31.02
CA ASP A 21 37.20 1.48 30.57
C ASP A 21 36.95 1.56 29.05
N ASN A 22 35.75 1.11 28.66
CA ASN A 22 34.79 1.97 27.92
C ASN A 22 33.36 1.38 27.97
N GLU A 23 32.50 1.96 28.80
CA GLU A 23 31.05 1.69 28.76
C GLU A 23 30.43 2.37 27.54
N HIS A 24 29.94 1.59 26.56
CA HIS A 24 28.99 2.10 25.57
C HIS A 24 28.07 1.01 24.98
N SER A 25 27.65 0.05 25.81
CA SER A 25 26.64 -0.97 25.49
C SER A 25 25.20 -0.51 25.79
N LEU A 26 24.96 0.81 25.78
CA LEU A 26 23.65 1.39 26.07
C LEU A 26 22.70 1.32 24.86
N ASP A 27 21.47 0.92 25.16
CA ASP A 27 20.23 1.29 24.46
C ASP A 27 19.98 0.79 23.02
N ARG A 28 20.23 -0.52 22.78
CA ARG A 28 19.52 -1.25 21.70
C ARG A 28 18.56 -2.34 22.16
N GLY A 29 18.59 -2.72 23.44
CA GLY A 29 17.72 -3.76 24.01
C GLY A 29 16.46 -3.27 24.71
N ARG A 30 16.41 -2.00 25.17
CA ARG A 30 15.27 -1.49 25.96
C ARG A 30 14.09 -0.99 25.13
N ILE A 31 14.35 -0.49 23.91
CA ILE A 31 13.29 0.01 23.00
C ILE A 31 12.31 -1.12 22.60
N CYS A 32 12.72 -2.39 22.68
CA CYS A 32 11.87 -3.56 22.38
C CYS A 32 10.93 -4.00 23.52
N LEU A 33 10.96 -3.37 24.71
CA LEU A 33 10.24 -3.85 25.90
C LEU A 33 9.37 -2.76 26.57
N SER A 34 8.89 -1.79 25.79
CA SER A 34 8.05 -0.69 26.28
C SER A 34 6.86 -0.36 25.35
N LEU A 35 6.36 -1.35 24.63
CA LEU A 35 5.24 -1.22 23.67
C LEU A 35 4.00 -2.07 24.04
N ASP A 36 4.07 -2.89 25.09
CA ASP A 36 3.11 -3.98 25.34
C ASP A 36 1.70 -3.55 25.80
N ASP A 37 1.52 -2.34 26.37
CA ASP A 37 0.34 -2.04 27.21
C ASP A 37 -0.77 -1.15 26.60
N ASN A 38 -0.60 -0.56 25.41
CA ASN A 38 -1.62 0.40 24.87
C ASN A 38 -1.84 0.40 23.35
N LEU A 39 -1.21 -0.49 22.59
CA LEU A 39 -1.44 -0.61 21.15
C LEU A 39 -1.75 -2.06 20.79
N THR A 40 -3.02 -2.35 20.50
CA THR A 40 -3.44 -3.56 19.78
C THR A 40 -2.96 -3.43 18.32
N PHE A 41 -1.66 -3.63 18.13
CA PHE A 41 -1.01 -3.65 16.82
C PHE A 41 -1.65 -4.74 15.98
N ASN A 42 -2.39 -4.32 14.96
CA ASN A 42 -3.07 -5.23 14.07
C ASN A 42 -2.07 -5.81 13.05
N ASP A 43 -1.89 -7.14 13.05
CA ASP A 43 -1.00 -7.86 12.12
C ASP A 43 -1.27 -7.49 10.65
N THR A 44 -2.54 -7.31 10.27
CA THR A 44 -2.96 -6.88 8.93
C THR A 44 -2.44 -5.48 8.60
N MET A 45 -2.47 -4.55 9.57
CA MET A 45 -1.91 -3.19 9.39
C MET A 45 -0.38 -3.21 9.32
N ILE A 46 0.30 -4.02 10.14
CA ILE A 46 1.77 -4.18 10.08
C ILE A 46 2.19 -4.77 8.74
N ALA A 47 1.54 -5.83 8.27
CA ALA A 47 1.82 -6.46 6.98
C ALA A 47 1.62 -5.46 5.82
N LEU A 48 0.52 -4.71 5.84
CA LEU A 48 0.25 -3.65 4.85
C LEU A 48 1.32 -2.55 4.86
N GLN A 49 1.73 -2.06 6.02
CA GLN A 49 2.78 -1.04 6.13
C GLN A 49 4.14 -1.58 5.65
N LEU A 50 4.48 -2.82 6.00
CA LEU A 50 5.72 -3.47 5.57
C LEU A 50 5.76 -3.61 4.03
N MET A 51 4.71 -4.16 3.43
CA MET A 51 4.59 -4.28 1.96
C MET A 51 4.63 -2.91 1.25
N ARG A 52 3.96 -1.89 1.81
CA ARG A 52 4.01 -0.50 1.30
C ARG A 52 5.44 0.05 1.26
N THR A 53 6.28 -0.26 2.26
CA THR A 53 7.69 0.18 2.27
C THR A 53 8.60 -0.60 1.32
N GLN A 54 8.25 -1.84 1.00
CA GLN A 54 8.97 -2.69 0.03
C GLN A 54 8.59 -2.40 -1.42
N PHE A 55 7.52 -1.63 -1.68
CA PHE A 55 7.04 -1.34 -3.03
C PHE A 55 8.15 -0.68 -3.90
N PRO A 56 8.43 -1.22 -5.09
CA PRO A 56 9.62 -0.85 -5.85
C PRO A 56 9.52 0.57 -6.41
N LYS A 57 10.42 1.46 -5.94
CA LYS A 57 10.57 2.85 -6.40
C LYS A 57 11.24 2.89 -7.77
N LEU A 58 10.53 2.45 -8.80
CA LEU A 58 10.96 2.49 -10.19
C LEU A 58 10.85 3.92 -10.72
N ASP A 59 11.98 4.58 -11.02
CA ASP A 59 12.03 5.98 -11.52
C ASP A 59 11.16 6.27 -12.76
N LYS A 60 10.77 5.23 -13.50
CA LYS A 60 9.94 5.31 -14.71
C LYS A 60 8.45 5.04 -14.45
N VAL A 61 8.08 4.55 -13.26
CA VAL A 61 6.71 4.16 -12.88
C VAL A 61 6.23 5.04 -11.72
N LEU A 62 5.67 6.20 -12.07
CA LEU A 62 5.03 7.11 -11.11
C LEU A 62 3.64 6.55 -10.72
N ALA A 63 3.65 5.44 -9.99
CA ALA A 63 2.51 4.84 -9.33
C ALA A 63 2.79 4.79 -7.82
N GLN A 64 1.84 5.25 -7.01
CA GLN A 64 1.93 5.10 -5.57
C GLN A 64 1.79 3.63 -5.14
N PRO A 65 2.31 3.24 -3.96
CA PRO A 65 2.28 1.86 -3.51
C PRO A 65 0.88 1.26 -3.40
N PHE A 66 0.68 0.11 -4.02
CA PHE A 66 -0.47 -0.76 -3.80
C PHE A 66 -0.01 -2.20 -3.54
N ILE A 67 -0.88 -2.99 -2.92
CA ILE A 67 -0.59 -4.32 -2.37
C ILE A 67 -1.69 -5.26 -2.89
N LEU A 68 -1.35 -6.47 -3.30
CA LEU A 68 -2.36 -7.44 -3.72
C LEU A 68 -3.01 -8.11 -2.51
N GLN A 69 -4.32 -8.37 -2.56
CA GLN A 69 -5.03 -9.10 -1.51
C GLN A 69 -4.49 -10.54 -1.38
N SER A 70 -4.10 -11.16 -2.51
CA SER A 70 -3.34 -12.41 -2.56
C SER A 70 -2.03 -12.38 -1.76
N GLN A 71 -1.24 -11.30 -1.86
CA GLN A 71 -0.01 -11.11 -1.08
C GLN A 71 -0.31 -10.97 0.42
N LEU A 72 -1.33 -10.20 0.79
CA LEU A 72 -1.72 -10.01 2.20
C LEU A 72 -2.18 -11.32 2.85
N TYR A 73 -3.04 -12.10 2.18
CA TYR A 73 -3.44 -13.45 2.61
C TYR A 73 -2.27 -14.45 2.68
N SER A 74 -1.15 -14.18 2.00
CA SER A 74 0.06 -15.01 2.07
C SER A 74 0.98 -14.63 3.23
N SER A 75 0.82 -13.42 3.80
CA SER A 75 1.61 -12.91 4.92
C SER A 75 0.92 -13.01 6.28
N VAL A 76 -0.43 -13.03 6.32
CA VAL A 76 -1.22 -13.09 7.56
C VAL A 76 -2.01 -14.39 7.61
N LYS A 77 -1.91 -15.13 8.72
CA LYS A 77 -2.40 -16.51 8.84
C LYS A 77 -3.93 -16.62 8.88
N ASP A 78 -4.61 -15.68 9.53
CA ASP A 78 -6.07 -15.67 9.62
C ASP A 78 -6.68 -14.75 8.56
N ARG A 79 -7.14 -15.35 7.46
CA ARG A 79 -7.81 -14.65 6.36
C ARG A 79 -9.15 -14.04 6.79
N THR A 80 -9.85 -14.64 7.75
CA THR A 80 -11.13 -14.12 8.26
C THR A 80 -10.92 -12.86 9.09
N GLN A 81 -9.82 -12.79 9.83
CA GLN A 81 -9.43 -11.57 10.54
C GLN A 81 -8.99 -10.49 9.55
N VAL A 82 -8.16 -10.81 8.55
CA VAL A 82 -7.81 -9.88 7.45
C VAL A 82 -9.06 -9.27 6.79
N ASP A 83 -10.07 -10.08 6.46
CA ASP A 83 -11.29 -9.58 5.82
C ASP A 83 -12.09 -8.63 6.72
N ARG A 84 -12.14 -8.90 8.04
CA ARG A 84 -12.75 -7.99 9.03
C ARG A 84 -11.97 -6.69 9.19
N ASP A 85 -10.64 -6.79 9.23
CA ASP A 85 -9.72 -5.66 9.38
C ASP A 85 -9.81 -4.73 8.17
N LEU A 86 -9.73 -5.28 6.95
CA LEU A 86 -9.88 -4.55 5.70
C LEU A 86 -11.25 -3.85 5.61
N GLU A 87 -12.32 -4.50 6.07
CA GLU A 87 -13.65 -3.91 6.10
C GLU A 87 -13.77 -2.77 7.12
N SER A 88 -13.03 -2.81 8.24
CA SER A 88 -12.89 -1.66 9.15
C SER A 88 -12.09 -0.55 8.49
N PHE A 89 -10.85 -0.82 8.07
CA PHE A 89 -9.95 0.17 7.46
C PHE A 89 -10.54 0.85 6.21
N LYS A 90 -11.45 0.17 5.48
CA LYS A 90 -12.27 0.75 4.41
C LYS A 90 -13.28 1.77 4.96
N LYS A 91 -14.06 1.42 5.98
CA LYS A 91 -15.05 2.30 6.66
C LYS A 91 -14.38 3.50 7.32
N ASP A 92 -13.24 3.26 7.97
CA ASP A 92 -12.40 4.24 8.65
C ASP A 92 -11.62 5.14 7.66
N LYS A 93 -11.76 4.89 6.35
CA LYS A 93 -11.13 5.63 5.24
C LYS A 93 -9.60 5.68 5.31
N VAL A 94 -8.99 4.63 5.88
CA VAL A 94 -7.53 4.43 5.92
C VAL A 94 -7.05 3.76 4.63
N LEU A 95 -7.83 2.81 4.11
CA LEU A 95 -7.52 2.03 2.91
C LEU A 95 -8.65 2.12 1.88
N ARG A 96 -8.32 1.88 0.62
CA ARG A 96 -9.28 1.62 -0.46
C ARG A 96 -8.91 0.34 -1.19
N ILE A 97 -9.94 -0.41 -1.56
CA ILE A 97 -9.83 -1.67 -2.29
C ILE A 97 -10.32 -1.43 -3.73
N PHE A 98 -9.63 -2.01 -4.70
CA PHE A 98 -9.92 -1.87 -6.12
C PHE A 98 -9.93 -3.27 -6.76
N LYS A 99 -10.93 -3.59 -7.57
CA LYS A 99 -10.92 -4.84 -8.34
C LYS A 99 -9.96 -4.73 -9.53
N LEU A 100 -9.04 -5.69 -9.67
CA LEU A 100 -8.13 -5.75 -10.80
C LEU A 100 -8.74 -6.58 -11.93
N SER A 101 -8.50 -6.16 -13.17
CA SER A 101 -8.97 -6.86 -14.38
C SER A 101 -7.91 -7.82 -14.97
N SER A 102 -6.98 -8.32 -14.15
CA SER A 102 -5.81 -9.12 -14.57
C SER A 102 -6.12 -10.62 -14.77
N GLY A 103 -7.35 -10.97 -15.14
CA GLY A 103 -7.80 -12.36 -15.38
C GLY A 103 -7.96 -13.25 -14.14
N GLN A 104 -7.25 -12.95 -13.04
CA GLN A 104 -7.27 -13.71 -11.78
C GLN A 104 -8.27 -13.15 -10.73
N ASP A 105 -9.02 -12.11 -11.07
CA ASP A 105 -10.04 -11.48 -10.21
C ASP A 105 -9.55 -10.98 -8.82
N ASP A 106 -8.23 -10.78 -8.67
CA ASP A 106 -7.57 -10.27 -7.46
C ASP A 106 -7.90 -8.79 -7.18
N HIS A 107 -7.68 -8.34 -5.96
CA HIS A 107 -7.91 -6.96 -5.52
C HIS A 107 -6.61 -6.25 -5.15
N ALA A 108 -6.47 -4.99 -5.57
CA ALA A 108 -5.44 -4.10 -5.06
C ALA A 108 -5.96 -3.34 -3.83
N ILE A 109 -5.14 -3.31 -2.78
CA ILE A 109 -5.33 -2.55 -1.55
C ILE A 109 -4.31 -1.40 -1.58
N MET A 110 -4.76 -0.17 -1.35
CA MET A 110 -3.89 1.01 -1.30
C MET A 110 -4.34 1.95 -0.18
N PHE A 111 -3.38 2.61 0.47
CA PHE A 111 -3.66 3.62 1.49
C PHE A 111 -4.37 4.83 0.86
N MET A 112 -5.34 5.42 1.57
CA MET A 112 -6.13 6.53 1.02
C MET A 112 -5.26 7.76 0.69
N ASP A 113 -4.24 8.07 1.50
CA ASP A 113 -3.24 9.11 1.18
C ASP A 113 -2.55 8.87 -0.17
N ASP A 114 -2.26 7.60 -0.47
CA ASP A 114 -1.53 7.19 -1.67
C ASP A 114 -2.47 7.15 -2.87
N TYR A 115 -3.74 6.80 -2.67
CA TYR A 115 -4.75 7.00 -3.71
C TYR A 115 -4.93 8.48 -4.06
N LEU A 116 -5.08 9.37 -3.07
CA LEU A 116 -5.23 10.81 -3.31
C LEU A 116 -3.99 11.43 -4.00
N LYS A 117 -2.78 10.98 -3.68
CA LYS A 117 -1.55 11.33 -4.43
C LYS A 117 -1.60 10.82 -5.88
N GLN A 118 -2.11 9.61 -6.12
CA GLN A 118 -2.21 9.04 -7.47
C GLN A 118 -3.30 9.73 -8.31
N VAL A 119 -4.44 10.07 -7.69
CA VAL A 119 -5.53 10.86 -8.27
C VAL A 119 -5.04 12.25 -8.62
N SER A 120 -4.53 13.03 -7.67
CA SER A 120 -4.03 14.39 -7.93
C SER A 120 -2.85 14.44 -8.91
N PHE A 121 -2.02 13.38 -9.02
CA PHE A 121 -1.03 13.26 -10.09
C PHE A 121 -1.66 13.02 -11.48
N ALA A 122 -2.69 12.17 -11.56
CA ALA A 122 -3.45 11.97 -12.81
C ALA A 122 -4.14 13.26 -13.26
N ILE A 123 -4.77 14.00 -12.32
CA ILE A 123 -5.43 15.29 -12.57
C ILE A 123 -4.44 16.33 -13.11
N LYS A 124 -3.27 16.47 -12.47
CA LYS A 124 -2.19 17.37 -12.94
C LYS A 124 -1.64 16.99 -14.33
N ARG A 125 -1.89 15.76 -14.81
CA ARG A 125 -1.53 15.30 -16.15
C ARG A 125 -2.67 15.46 -17.17
N SER A 126 -3.93 15.30 -16.77
CA SER A 126 -5.10 15.49 -17.65
C SER A 126 -5.42 16.97 -17.88
N GLY A 127 -5.20 17.84 -16.89
CA GLY A 127 -5.36 19.31 -16.98
C GLY A 127 -4.35 20.03 -17.90
N GLY A 128 -3.67 19.30 -18.79
CA GLY A 128 -2.74 19.86 -19.76
C GLY A 128 -3.47 20.50 -20.95
N LYS A 129 -3.76 21.80 -20.85
CA LYS A 129 -4.45 22.68 -21.81
C LYS A 129 -5.97 22.53 -21.87
N ASP A 130 -6.63 23.68 -21.70
CA ASP A 130 -7.87 24.13 -22.35
C ASP A 130 -9.01 23.10 -22.48
N GLN A 131 -9.30 22.37 -21.40
CA GLN A 131 -10.41 21.42 -21.33
C GLN A 131 -11.52 21.91 -20.40
N ASP A 132 -12.62 22.31 -21.03
CA ASP A 132 -13.98 22.34 -20.49
C ASP A 132 -14.25 21.07 -19.66
N GLY A 133 -14.80 21.24 -18.45
CA GLY A 133 -15.07 20.14 -17.51
C GLY A 133 -13.90 19.66 -16.66
N SER A 134 -12.77 20.37 -16.58
CA SER A 134 -11.66 20.03 -15.66
C SER A 134 -12.07 20.00 -14.19
N GLU A 135 -13.10 20.76 -13.81
CA GLU A 135 -13.70 20.80 -12.47
C GLU A 135 -14.22 19.43 -11.99
N VAL A 136 -14.59 18.52 -12.92
CA VAL A 136 -15.02 17.15 -12.57
C VAL A 136 -13.97 16.40 -11.74
N PHE A 137 -12.69 16.71 -11.95
CA PHE A 137 -11.59 16.08 -11.23
C PHE A 137 -11.59 16.47 -9.75
N GLU A 138 -11.86 17.74 -9.43
CA GLU A 138 -12.03 18.21 -8.06
C GLU A 138 -13.33 17.68 -7.44
N TRP A 139 -14.42 17.62 -8.20
CA TRP A 139 -15.69 17.05 -7.74
C TRP A 139 -15.55 15.54 -7.45
N PHE A 140 -14.77 14.82 -8.24
CA PHE A 140 -14.46 13.41 -8.01
C PHE A 140 -13.66 13.20 -6.72
N GLU A 141 -12.57 13.95 -6.54
CA GLU A 141 -11.74 13.86 -5.32
C GLU A 141 -12.51 14.30 -4.05
N ARG A 142 -13.38 15.32 -4.16
CA ARG A 142 -14.11 15.91 -3.04
C ARG A 142 -15.42 15.20 -2.67
N TYR A 143 -16.20 14.75 -3.65
CA TYR A 143 -17.53 14.18 -3.42
C TYR A 143 -17.58 12.67 -3.67
N VAL A 144 -16.91 12.15 -4.71
CA VAL A 144 -17.02 10.74 -5.08
C VAL A 144 -16.12 9.86 -4.21
N VAL A 145 -14.83 10.16 -4.12
CA VAL A 145 -13.83 9.36 -3.39
C VAL A 145 -14.17 9.17 -1.90
N PRO A 146 -14.55 10.20 -1.12
CA PRO A 146 -14.85 10.02 0.30
C PRO A 146 -16.27 9.50 0.58
N SER A 147 -17.18 9.50 -0.40
CA SER A 147 -18.57 9.03 -0.22
C SER A 147 -18.78 7.59 -0.65
N LYS A 148 -18.13 7.14 -1.73
CA LYS A 148 -18.25 5.77 -2.25
C LYS A 148 -16.99 4.97 -1.96
N LEU A 149 -17.03 4.17 -0.90
CA LEU A 149 -15.89 3.37 -0.41
C LEU A 149 -15.80 1.99 -1.07
N ASP A 150 -16.82 1.59 -1.83
CA ASP A 150 -16.88 0.32 -2.56
C ASP A 150 -15.98 0.31 -3.80
N VAL A 151 -15.69 -0.89 -4.33
CA VAL A 151 -14.90 -1.08 -5.56
C VAL A 151 -15.57 -0.52 -6.83
N SER A 152 -16.88 -0.27 -6.78
CA SER A 152 -17.71 0.12 -7.93
C SER A 152 -18.71 1.22 -7.58
N ILE A 153 -19.24 1.87 -8.62
CA ILE A 153 -20.27 2.91 -8.55
C ILE A 153 -21.18 2.82 -9.79
N THR A 154 -22.49 2.98 -9.61
CA THR A 154 -23.44 3.09 -10.74
C THR A 154 -23.38 4.46 -11.40
N GLN A 155 -23.80 4.57 -12.66
CA GLN A 155 -23.86 5.87 -13.37
C GLN A 155 -24.76 6.88 -12.63
N LEU A 156 -25.86 6.42 -12.04
CA LEU A 156 -26.78 7.27 -11.29
C LEU A 156 -26.17 7.78 -9.98
N GLU A 157 -25.48 6.94 -9.21
CA GLU A 157 -24.71 7.37 -8.03
C GLU A 157 -23.59 8.34 -8.42
N LEU A 158 -22.84 8.03 -9.50
CA LEU A 158 -21.71 8.84 -9.96
C LEU A 158 -22.17 10.23 -10.38
N CYS A 159 -23.23 10.34 -11.19
CA CYS A 159 -23.81 11.63 -11.55
C CYS A 159 -24.33 12.36 -10.32
N SER A 160 -25.09 11.69 -9.43
CA SER A 160 -25.63 12.30 -8.21
C SER A 160 -24.55 12.89 -7.27
N LEU A 161 -23.40 12.22 -7.14
CA LEU A 161 -22.27 12.72 -6.36
C LEU A 161 -21.53 13.88 -7.06
N LEU A 162 -21.34 13.80 -8.38
CA LEU A 162 -20.71 14.87 -9.16
C LEU A 162 -21.61 16.12 -9.26
N SER A 163 -22.94 15.96 -9.25
CA SER A 163 -23.92 17.04 -9.28
C SER A 163 -23.94 17.92 -8.03
N GLN A 164 -23.16 17.58 -7.00
CA GLN A 164 -22.88 18.45 -5.86
C GLN A 164 -21.87 19.56 -6.20
N GLY A 165 -21.11 19.40 -7.30
CA GLY A 165 -20.15 20.40 -7.80
C GLY A 165 -20.69 21.30 -8.91
N GLY A 166 -21.52 20.77 -9.81
CA GLY A 166 -22.06 21.50 -10.95
C GLY A 166 -22.91 20.61 -11.86
N ASP A 167 -23.15 21.05 -13.11
CA ASP A 167 -23.86 20.22 -14.10
C ASP A 167 -22.97 19.07 -14.61
N VAL A 168 -23.55 17.89 -14.84
CA VAL A 168 -22.81 16.65 -15.11
C VAL A 168 -23.17 16.10 -16.48
N THR A 169 -22.23 16.25 -17.42
CA THR A 169 -22.36 15.73 -18.79
C THR A 169 -21.62 14.42 -18.97
N ASP A 170 -21.98 13.61 -19.97
CA ASP A 170 -21.23 12.38 -20.31
C ASP A 170 -19.76 12.66 -20.70
N LYS A 171 -19.42 13.89 -21.11
CA LYS A 171 -18.03 14.33 -21.28
C LYS A 171 -17.26 14.20 -19.97
N HIS A 172 -17.86 14.60 -18.85
CA HIS A 172 -17.24 14.59 -17.52
C HIS A 172 -16.91 13.15 -17.08
N ILE A 173 -17.83 12.21 -17.30
CA ILE A 173 -17.59 10.77 -17.08
C ILE A 173 -16.45 10.26 -17.99
N THR A 174 -16.46 10.68 -19.26
CA THR A 174 -15.43 10.32 -20.25
C THR A 174 -14.03 10.84 -19.86
N LEU A 175 -13.93 12.05 -19.29
CA LEU A 175 -12.68 12.60 -18.75
C LEU A 175 -12.13 11.78 -17.58
N LEU A 176 -12.99 11.35 -16.64
CA LEU A 176 -12.60 10.48 -15.52
C LEU A 176 -12.11 9.10 -16.00
N MET A 177 -12.76 8.52 -17.02
CA MET A 177 -12.31 7.27 -17.65
C MET A 177 -10.97 7.45 -18.36
N ASN A 178 -10.80 8.51 -19.15
CA ASN A 178 -9.55 8.80 -19.88
C ASN A 178 -8.36 9.11 -18.95
N ALA A 179 -8.62 9.66 -17.76
CA ALA A 179 -7.60 9.83 -16.72
C ALA A 179 -7.21 8.51 -16.01
N GLY A 180 -7.96 7.42 -16.23
CA GLY A 180 -7.75 6.12 -15.58
C GLY A 180 -8.20 6.10 -14.12
N LEU A 181 -9.21 6.90 -13.76
CA LEU A 181 -9.85 6.91 -12.42
C LEU A 181 -11.04 5.96 -12.34
N LEU A 182 -11.68 5.68 -13.49
CA LEU A 182 -12.83 4.80 -13.65
C LEU A 182 -12.63 3.86 -14.84
N THR A 183 -13.12 2.63 -14.72
CA THR A 183 -13.18 1.62 -15.78
C THR A 183 -14.62 1.12 -15.91
N ARG A 184 -15.24 1.19 -17.09
CA ARG A 184 -16.59 0.64 -17.30
C ARG A 184 -16.58 -0.89 -17.19
N GLN A 185 -17.54 -1.46 -16.47
CA GLN A 185 -17.69 -2.91 -16.34
C GLN A 185 -18.19 -3.53 -17.66
N LEU A 186 -17.64 -4.69 -18.04
CA LEU A 186 -17.99 -5.38 -19.30
C LEU A 186 -19.38 -6.06 -19.27
N ILE A 187 -19.93 -6.29 -18.08
CA ILE A 187 -21.20 -7.00 -17.86
C ILE A 187 -22.39 -6.03 -17.81
N ASP A 188 -22.21 -4.87 -17.18
CA ASP A 188 -23.23 -3.81 -17.10
C ASP A 188 -22.58 -2.47 -17.49
N PRO A 189 -22.99 -1.83 -18.60
CA PRO A 189 -22.41 -0.57 -19.06
C PRO A 189 -22.70 0.61 -18.12
N ASN A 190 -23.66 0.46 -17.21
CA ASN A 190 -24.04 1.48 -16.22
C ASN A 190 -23.21 1.39 -14.93
N ILE A 191 -22.32 0.41 -14.80
CA ILE A 191 -21.45 0.25 -13.63
C ILE A 191 -20.01 0.59 -14.00
N TYR A 192 -19.38 1.41 -13.18
CA TYR A 192 -17.97 1.76 -13.27
C TYR A 192 -17.24 1.19 -12.06
N TRP A 193 -16.09 0.55 -12.28
CA TRP A 193 -15.15 0.19 -11.22
C TRP A 193 -14.19 1.36 -11.02
N PHE A 194 -13.85 1.65 -9.76
CA PHE A 194 -12.74 2.54 -9.49
C PHE A 194 -11.45 1.87 -9.93
N SER A 195 -10.60 2.62 -10.62
CA SER A 195 -9.29 2.15 -11.07
C SER A 195 -8.18 3.02 -10.50
N ILE A 196 -6.98 2.42 -10.43
CA ILE A 196 -5.75 3.08 -10.00
C ILE A 196 -5.11 3.66 -11.27
N PRO A 197 -4.96 4.99 -11.39
CA PRO A 197 -4.36 5.59 -12.57
C PRO A 197 -2.99 5.00 -12.87
N ARG A 198 -2.73 4.68 -14.14
CA ARG A 198 -1.46 4.10 -14.63
C ARG A 198 -1.12 2.68 -14.09
N ILE A 199 -2.06 1.93 -13.53
CA ILE A 199 -1.80 0.54 -13.08
C ILE A 199 -1.57 -0.46 -14.23
N GLY A 200 -2.09 -0.18 -15.44
CA GLY A 200 -2.04 -1.09 -16.60
C GLY A 200 -0.67 -1.69 -16.95
N PRO A 201 0.42 -0.91 -17.05
CA PRO A 201 1.78 -1.44 -17.25
C PRO A 201 2.26 -2.38 -16.14
N ILE A 202 1.79 -2.20 -14.90
CA ILE A 202 2.15 -3.03 -13.75
C ILE A 202 1.37 -4.35 -13.80
N LEU A 203 0.07 -4.31 -14.11
CA LEU A 203 -0.73 -5.52 -14.34
C LEU A 203 -0.23 -6.36 -15.51
N LYS A 204 0.36 -5.74 -16.54
CA LYS A 204 1.01 -6.48 -17.63
C LYS A 204 2.25 -7.25 -17.17
N GLY A 205 3.04 -6.69 -16.25
CA GLY A 205 4.15 -7.42 -15.62
C GLY A 205 3.65 -8.60 -14.79
N LEU A 206 2.66 -8.36 -13.91
CA LEU A 206 2.04 -9.36 -13.04
C LEU A 206 1.22 -10.45 -13.78
N SER A 207 1.07 -10.34 -15.10
CA SER A 207 0.34 -11.29 -15.95
C SER A 207 1.27 -12.10 -16.88
N GLN A 208 2.59 -12.04 -16.66
CA GLN A 208 3.60 -12.75 -17.45
C GLN A 208 4.57 -13.63 -16.60
N GLU A 209 4.26 -13.84 -15.32
CA GLU A 209 4.91 -14.82 -14.43
C GLU A 209 4.05 -16.09 -14.29
#